data_AF-A0A6G2V405-F1
#
_entry.id   AF-A0A6G2V405-F1
#
_cell.length_a   1.000
_cell.length_b   1.000
_cell.length_c   1.000
_cell.angle_alpha   90.00
_cell.angle_beta   90.00
_cell.angle_gamma   90.00
#
_symmetry.space_group_name_H-M   'P 1'
#
loop_
_entity.id
_entity.type
_entity.pdbx_description
1 polymer ?
#
loop_
_entity_poly.entity_id
_entity_poly.type
_entity_poly.pdbx_seq_one_letter_code
_entity_poly.pdbx_strand_id
1 'polypeptide(L)' 'IEARTGDGRKVAQWGLLEVVPVRWTGPSFTPESPKVAMETIEIAHHGYVMEG' A
#
# COMPACT_ATOMS: atom_id res chain seq x y z
N ILE A 1 1.59 3.62 -7.67
CA ILE A 1 2.28 2.34 -7.36
C ILE A 1 3.23 2.04 -8.52
N GLU A 2 4.45 1.60 -8.26
CA GLU A 2 5.44 1.30 -9.30
C GLU A 2 6.12 -0.05 -9.05
N ALA A 3 6.40 -0.79 -10.13
CA ALA A 3 7.35 -1.88 -10.12
C ALA A 3 8.69 -1.37 -10.66
N ARG A 4 9.80 -1.72 -10.00
CA ARG A 4 11.16 -1.34 -10.39
C ARG A 4 12.08 -2.57 -10.40
N THR A 5 13.11 -2.54 -11.24
CA THR A 5 14.21 -3.50 -11.20
C THR A 5 15.09 -3.28 -9.96
N GLY A 6 16.00 -4.21 -9.68
CA GLY A 6 16.93 -4.10 -8.53
C GLY A 6 17.88 -2.89 -8.60
N ASP A 7 18.19 -2.41 -9.80
CA ASP A 7 18.91 -1.16 -10.08
C ASP A 7 18.00 0.09 -10.15
N GLY A 8 16.71 -0.05 -9.81
CA GLY A 8 15.78 1.06 -9.62
C GLY A 8 15.05 1.55 -10.89
N ARG A 9 15.31 0.97 -12.07
CA ARG A 9 14.64 1.33 -13.33
C ARG A 9 13.16 0.96 -13.28
N LYS A 10 12.28 1.88 -13.69
CA LYS A 10 10.82 1.65 -13.76
C LYS A 10 10.51 0.53 -14.76
N VAL A 11 9.72 -0.45 -14.32
CA VAL A 11 9.21 -1.58 -15.12
C VAL A 11 7.76 -1.36 -15.49
N ALA A 12 6.94 -0.91 -14.53
CA ALA A 12 5.53 -0.61 -14.71
C ALA A 12 5.05 0.39 -13.64
N GLN A 13 3.94 1.07 -13.91
CA GLN A 13 3.32 2.02 -13.01
C GLN A 13 1.79 1.95 -13.10
N TRP A 14 1.15 2.08 -11.94
CA TRP A 14 -0.30 2.13 -11.80
C TRP A 14 -0.67 3.32 -10.92
N GLY A 15 -1.47 4.24 -11.46
CA GLY A 15 -2.27 5.19 -10.69
C GLY A 15 -3.59 4.55 -10.26
N LEU A 16 -4.21 5.10 -9.22
CA LEU A 16 -5.55 4.73 -8.74
C LEU A 16 -6.45 5.96 -8.83
N LEU A 17 -7.69 5.78 -9.30
CA LEU A 17 -8.68 6.85 -9.38
C LEU A 17 -9.49 6.94 -8.08
N GLU A 18 -9.73 8.17 -7.61
CA GLU A 18 -10.68 8.48 -6.52
C GLU A 18 -10.49 7.60 -5.28
N VAL A 19 -9.26 7.54 -4.78
CA VAL A 19 -8.90 6.70 -3.64
C VAL A 19 -9.51 7.24 -2.35
N VAL A 20 -10.22 6.37 -1.62
CA VAL A 20 -10.77 6.66 -0.29
C VAL A 20 -10.40 5.56 0.71
N PRO A 21 -9.99 5.89 1.96
CA PRO A 21 -9.81 4.89 3.00
C PRO A 21 -11.18 4.36 3.45
N VAL A 22 -11.30 3.04 3.55
CA VAL A 22 -12.54 2.35 3.98
C VAL A 22 -12.37 1.59 5.29
N ARG A 23 -11.14 1.26 5.70
CA ARG A 23 -10.86 0.67 7.01
C ARG A 23 -9.46 1.03 7.50
N TRP A 24 -9.31 1.15 8.82
CA TRP A 24 -8.02 1.17 9.51
C TRP A 24 -8.00 0.05 10.55
N THR A 25 -6.85 -0.57 10.74
CA THR A 25 -6.56 -1.50 11.83
C THR A 25 -5.21 -1.13 12.40
N GLY A 26 -5.20 -0.61 13.63
CA GLY A 26 -3.98 -0.23 14.33
C GLY A 26 -3.13 -1.44 14.75
N PRO A 27 -1.91 -1.19 15.23
CA PRO A 27 -1.00 -2.25 15.68
C PRO A 27 -1.53 -2.98 16.91
N SER A 28 -1.29 -4.29 16.94
CA SER A 28 -1.49 -5.11 18.14
C SER A 28 -0.28 -4.99 19.06
N PHE A 29 -0.53 -4.68 20.33
CA PHE A 29 0.50 -4.62 21.37
C PHE A 29 0.35 -5.80 22.34
N THR A 30 1.42 -6.58 22.47
CA THR A 30 1.49 -7.78 23.30
C THR A 30 2.88 -7.87 23.93
N PRO A 31 3.01 -8.13 25.25
CA PRO A 31 4.31 -8.36 25.87
C PRO A 31 4.92 -9.74 25.56
N GLU A 32 4.17 -10.68 24.98
CA GLU A 32 4.67 -12.03 24.65
C GLU A 32 5.66 -12.06 23.47
N SER A 33 5.72 -11.02 22.62
CA SER A 33 6.57 -11.03 21.42
C SER A 33 6.96 -9.64 20.93
N PRO A 34 8.27 -9.33 20.73
CA PRO A 34 8.74 -8.04 20.22
C PRO A 34 8.56 -7.94 18.70
N LYS A 35 7.32 -7.98 18.22
CA LYS A 35 6.98 -7.79 16.80
C LYS A 35 7.04 -6.30 16.45
N VAL A 36 7.48 -6.00 15.24
CA VAL A 36 7.36 -4.64 14.69
C VAL A 36 5.88 -4.26 14.65
N ALA A 37 5.55 -3.10 15.21
CA ALA A 37 4.20 -2.56 15.16
C ALA A 37 3.82 -2.26 13.70
N MET A 38 2.75 -2.89 13.22
CA MET A 38 2.22 -2.73 11.87
C MET A 38 0.77 -2.27 11.94
N GLU A 39 0.41 -1.29 11.12
CA GLU A 39 -0.98 -0.91 10.87
C GLU A 39 -1.41 -1.29 9.46
N THR A 40 -2.71 -1.44 9.26
CA THR A 40 -3.30 -1.71 7.95
C THR A 40 -4.31 -0.62 7.62
N ILE A 41 -4.09 0.06 6.50
CA ILE A 41 -5.09 0.93 5.85
C ILE A 41 -5.65 0.15 4.65
N GLU A 42 -6.97 0.03 4.60
CA GLU A 42 -7.71 -0.54 3.47
C GLU A 42 -8.32 0.59 2.66
N ILE A 43 -8.13 0.58 1.34
CA ILE A 43 -8.62 1.61 0.43
C ILE A 43 -9.58 1.04 -0.60
N ALA A 44 -10.60 1.81 -0.95
CA ALA A 44 -11.37 1.65 -2.18
C ALA A 44 -10.88 2.67 -3.22
N HIS A 45 -11.07 2.34 -4.50
CA HIS A 45 -10.72 3.19 -5.64
C HIS A 45 -11.68 2.90 -6.79
N HIS A 46 -11.98 3.89 -7.64
CA HIS A 46 -12.97 3.75 -8.73
C HIS A 46 -12.35 3.36 -10.09
N GLY A 47 -11.05 3.02 -10.10
CA GLY A 47 -10.38 2.51 -11.29
C GLY A 47 -8.86 2.61 -11.20
N TYR A 48 -8.20 2.24 -12.30
CA TYR A 48 -6.76 2.36 -12.48
C TYR A 48 -6.45 3.37 -13.59
N VAL A 49 -5.30 4.03 -13.48
CA VAL A 49 -4.70 4.82 -14.57
C VAL A 49 -3.37 4.17 -14.92
N MET A 50 -3.14 3.91 -16.20
CA MET A 50 -1.79 3.61 -16.70
C MET A 50 -1.18 4.91 -17.23
N GLU A 51 -0.02 5.29 -16.70
CA GLU A 51 0.83 6.29 -17.36
C GLU A 51 1.63 5.59 -18.46
N GLY A 52 1.61 6.18 -19.66
CA GLY A 52 2.37 5.73 -20.83
C GLY A 52 3.84 6.17 -20.80
#